data_AF-A0A258LPB8-F1
#
_entry.id   AF-A0A258LPB8-F1
#
_cell.length_a   1.000
_cell.length_b   1.000
_cell.length_c   1.000
_cell.angle_alpha   90.00
_cell.angle_beta   90.00
_cell.angle_gamma   90.00
#
_symmetry.space_group_name_H-M   'P 1'
#
loop_
_entity.id
_entity.type
_entity.pdbx_description
1 polymer ?
#
loop_
_entity_poly.entity_id
_entity_poly.type
_entity_poly.pdbx_seq_one_letter_code
_entity_poly.pdbx_strand_id
1 'polypeptide(L)'
;MLVSAVPAAQAFLDNDPDAYVVNYYTGGGNGDGLFAAGTANQQCTNQGEPVITVLSASPGVKLAIRPGSFVVTGTDYGYLVCQGMRLPGMVVTGTGTGEAVIKVTYPPDGQWYTHTLKLPPR
;
A
#
# COMPACT_ATOMS: atom_id res chain seq x y z
N MET A 1 8.79 5.70 42.87
CA MET A 1 8.60 4.91 41.64
C MET A 1 8.65 5.89 40.48
N LEU A 2 9.77 5.93 39.76
CA LEU A 2 9.95 6.78 38.57
C LEU A 2 9.52 5.96 37.36
N VAL A 3 8.48 6.41 36.67
CA VAL A 3 8.06 5.86 35.38
C VAL A 3 9.06 6.38 34.35
N SER A 4 9.98 5.52 33.91
CA SER A 4 10.88 5.84 32.80
C SER A 4 10.06 5.86 31.51
N ALA A 5 9.72 7.05 31.04
CA ALA A 5 9.20 7.26 29.70
C ALA A 5 10.31 6.92 28.70
N VAL A 6 10.12 5.86 27.92
CA VAL A 6 10.99 5.55 26.79
C VAL A 6 10.85 6.70 25.78
N PRO A 7 11.94 7.41 25.41
CA PRO A 7 11.88 8.45 24.39
C PRO A 7 11.44 7.81 23.06
N ALA A 8 10.57 8.48 22.31
CA ALA A 8 10.11 8.03 20.99
C ALA A 8 11.25 7.71 19.99
N ALA A 9 12.47 8.19 20.27
CA ALA A 9 13.67 7.88 19.50
C ALA A 9 14.20 6.44 19.68
N GLN A 10 13.89 5.75 20.80
CA GLN A 10 14.36 4.38 21.02
C GLN A 10 13.45 3.31 20.40
N ALA A 11 12.20 3.65 20.05
CA ALA A 11 11.31 2.75 19.31
C ALA A 11 11.76 2.50 17.86
N PHE A 12 12.75 3.25 17.37
CA PHE A 12 13.38 3.04 16.06
C PHE A 12 14.51 1.99 16.07
N LEU A 13 14.93 1.49 17.24
CA LEU A 13 16.14 0.67 17.40
C LEU A 13 15.87 -0.81 17.76
N ASP A 14 14.62 -1.20 18.04
CA ASP A 14 14.22 -2.61 18.22
C ASP A 14 13.66 -3.21 16.91
N ASN A 15 14.24 -2.83 15.77
CA ASN A 15 14.06 -3.58 14.53
C ASN A 15 15.11 -4.69 14.54
N ASP A 16 14.71 -5.89 14.96
CA ASP A 16 15.50 -7.10 14.72
C ASP A 16 15.69 -7.24 13.20
N PRO A 17 16.91 -7.03 12.66
CA PRO A 17 17.16 -7.11 11.23
C PRO A 17 16.96 -8.53 10.69
N ASP A 18 16.87 -9.54 11.56
CA ASP A 18 16.60 -10.94 11.20
C ASP A 18 15.09 -11.23 11.14
N ALA A 19 14.25 -10.33 11.63
CA ALA A 19 12.81 -10.37 11.40
C ALA A 19 12.52 -9.82 9.99
N TYR A 20 12.72 -10.66 8.97
CA TYR A 20 12.28 -10.42 7.58
C TYR A 20 10.75 -10.36 7.46
N VAL A 21 10.10 -9.46 8.19
CA VAL A 21 8.67 -9.23 8.13
C VAL A 21 8.40 -8.43 6.87
N VAL A 22 7.83 -9.09 5.86
CA VAL A 22 7.27 -8.41 4.70
C VAL A 22 6.08 -7.57 5.17
N ASN A 23 6.12 -6.26 4.93
CA ASN A 23 5.01 -5.36 5.18
C ASN A 23 4.31 -5.05 3.86
N TYR A 24 2.99 -4.86 3.92
CA TYR A 24 2.15 -4.60 2.75
C TYR A 24 1.69 -3.15 2.79
N TYR A 25 2.30 -2.29 2.00
CA TYR A 25 2.05 -0.85 2.03
C TYR A 25 1.01 -0.42 1.02
N THR A 26 0.22 0.58 1.38
CA THR A 26 -0.76 1.21 0.50
C THR A 26 -0.51 2.71 0.34
N GLY A 27 -0.99 3.24 -0.77
CA GLY A 27 -0.96 4.66 -1.09
C GLY A 27 -2.06 5.06 -2.06
N GLY A 28 -1.99 6.30 -2.54
CA GLY A 28 -3.00 6.87 -3.44
C GLY A 28 -4.08 7.66 -2.69
N GLY A 29 -5.12 8.06 -3.42
CA GLY A 29 -6.19 8.91 -2.91
C GLY A 29 -5.92 10.42 -2.99
N ASN A 30 -4.70 10.83 -3.38
CA ASN A 30 -4.31 12.21 -3.67
C ASN A 30 -3.52 12.28 -4.99
N GLY A 31 -3.87 13.22 -5.88
CA GLY A 31 -3.23 13.38 -7.20
C GLY A 31 -3.75 12.40 -8.26
N ASP A 32 -2.86 11.91 -9.14
CA ASP A 32 -3.22 11.08 -10.30
C ASP A 32 -3.48 9.59 -9.98
N GLY A 33 -3.15 9.12 -8.76
CA GLY A 33 -3.30 7.73 -8.33
C GLY A 33 -4.54 7.51 -7.45
N LEU A 34 -5.45 6.63 -7.88
CA LEU A 34 -6.64 6.24 -7.10
C LEU A 34 -6.26 5.35 -5.92
N PHE A 35 -5.31 4.44 -6.14
CA PHE A 35 -4.82 3.49 -5.15
C PHE A 35 -3.45 2.99 -5.58
N ALA A 36 -2.62 2.56 -4.63
CA ALA A 36 -1.38 1.86 -4.91
C ALA A 36 -1.09 0.85 -3.81
N ALA A 37 -0.38 -0.21 -4.16
CA ALA A 37 0.05 -1.25 -3.25
C ALA A 37 1.50 -1.67 -3.53
N GLY A 38 2.26 -1.99 -2.50
CA GLY A 38 3.63 -2.48 -2.61
C GLY A 38 4.02 -3.33 -1.41
N THR A 39 5.13 -4.07 -1.52
CA THR A 39 5.68 -4.82 -0.38
C THR A 39 7.09 -4.33 -0.06
N ALA A 40 7.42 -4.19 1.21
CA ALA A 40 8.79 -3.91 1.62
C ALA A 40 9.10 -4.43 3.04
N ASN A 41 10.38 -4.66 3.32
CA ASN A 41 10.84 -4.94 4.67
C ASN A 41 10.87 -3.66 5.53
N GLN A 42 11.31 -3.77 6.78
CA GLN A 42 11.40 -2.61 7.69
C GLN A 42 12.44 -1.56 7.27
N GLN A 43 13.41 -1.94 6.43
CA GLN A 43 14.36 -1.03 5.80
C GLN A 43 13.80 -0.41 4.51
N CYS A 44 12.52 -0.61 4.23
CA CYS A 44 11.82 -0.07 3.07
C CYS A 44 12.41 -0.53 1.72
N THR A 45 13.04 -1.70 1.74
CA THR A 45 13.52 -2.39 0.56
C THR A 45 12.41 -3.24 -0.01
N ASN A 46 12.08 -3.03 -1.29
CA ASN A 46 11.04 -3.75 -2.02
C ASN A 46 11.20 -5.27 -1.90
N GLN A 47 10.10 -5.98 -1.63
CA GLN A 47 10.08 -7.45 -1.52
C GLN A 47 9.29 -8.12 -2.65
N GLY A 48 8.76 -7.35 -3.61
CA GLY A 48 7.98 -7.86 -4.73
C GLY A 48 6.75 -7.01 -5.02
N GLU A 49 6.29 -7.10 -6.26
CA GLU A 49 5.11 -6.37 -6.69
C GLU A 49 3.84 -7.17 -6.38
N PRO A 50 2.82 -6.56 -5.75
CA PRO A 50 1.51 -7.17 -5.62
C PRO A 50 0.87 -7.38 -6.99
N VAL A 51 -0.06 -8.32 -7.10
CA VAL A 51 -0.93 -8.45 -8.27
C VAL A 51 -2.26 -7.77 -7.97
N ILE A 52 -2.63 -6.79 -8.80
CA ILE A 52 -3.93 -6.13 -8.72
C ILE A 52 -4.77 -6.52 -9.95
N THR A 53 -5.97 -7.05 -9.72
CA THR A 53 -6.93 -7.38 -10.78
C THR A 53 -8.23 -6.63 -10.57
N VAL A 54 -8.87 -6.22 -11.67
CA VAL A 54 -10.21 -5.60 -11.63
C VAL A 54 -11.25 -6.72 -11.57
N LEU A 55 -12.11 -6.69 -10.56
CA LEU A 55 -13.22 -7.64 -10.43
C LEU A 55 -14.50 -7.09 -11.06
N SER A 56 -14.78 -5.81 -10.82
CA SER A 56 -15.94 -5.12 -11.39
C SER A 56 -15.70 -3.62 -11.49
N ALA A 57 -16.39 -2.97 -12.41
CA ALA A 57 -16.37 -1.51 -12.56
C ALA A 57 -17.75 -1.02 -12.99
N SER A 58 -18.15 0.15 -12.49
CA SER A 58 -19.38 0.82 -12.94
C SER A 58 -19.31 1.17 -14.43
N PRO A 59 -20.45 1.27 -15.14
CA PRO A 59 -20.46 1.70 -16.53
C PRO A 59 -19.71 3.02 -16.74
N GLY A 60 -18.76 3.04 -17.68
CA GLY A 60 -17.94 4.23 -17.97
C GLY A 60 -16.68 4.39 -17.11
N VAL A 61 -16.52 3.60 -16.03
CA VAL A 61 -15.27 3.56 -15.26
C VAL A 61 -14.21 2.75 -16.02
N LYS A 62 -13.02 3.33 -16.18
CA LYS A 62 -11.86 2.65 -16.75
C LYS A 62 -10.70 2.76 -15.79
N LEU A 63 -10.10 1.63 -15.44
CA LEU A 63 -8.91 1.56 -14.60
C LEU A 63 -7.68 1.18 -15.43
N ALA A 64 -6.54 1.75 -15.09
CA ALA A 64 -5.24 1.33 -15.58
C ALA A 64 -4.34 0.98 -14.39
N ILE A 65 -3.78 -0.23 -14.43
CA ILE A 65 -2.96 -0.82 -13.36
C ILE A 65 -1.56 -1.03 -13.95
N ARG A 66 -0.53 -0.44 -13.35
CA ARG A 66 0.84 -0.51 -13.88
C ARG A 66 1.87 -0.54 -12.75
N PRO A 67 3.04 -1.15 -12.96
CA PRO A 67 4.20 -0.92 -12.09
C PRO A 67 4.54 0.57 -12.06
N GLY A 68 4.96 1.06 -10.90
CA GLY A 68 5.31 2.45 -10.70
C GLY A 68 5.84 2.69 -9.30
N SER A 69 5.82 3.95 -8.87
CA SER A 69 6.15 4.31 -7.49
C SER A 69 5.03 5.12 -6.88
N PHE A 70 4.81 4.93 -5.59
CA PHE A 70 3.77 5.63 -4.82
C PHE A 70 4.33 6.10 -3.49
N VAL A 71 3.70 7.12 -2.91
CA VAL A 71 4.00 7.56 -1.54
C VAL A 71 3.17 6.72 -0.58
N VAL A 72 3.82 6.11 0.40
CA VAL A 72 3.15 5.30 1.43
C VAL A 72 2.31 6.20 2.32
N THR A 73 1.02 5.92 2.38
CA THR A 73 0.07 6.61 3.28
C THR A 73 -0.61 5.66 4.25
N GLY A 74 -0.49 4.34 4.03
CA GLY A 74 -1.12 3.32 4.85
C GLY A 74 -0.42 1.97 4.71
N THR A 75 -0.95 0.99 5.42
CA THR A 75 -0.50 -0.40 5.38
C THR A 75 -1.70 -1.34 5.49
N ASP A 76 -1.67 -2.44 4.75
CA ASP A 76 -2.61 -3.55 4.88
C ASP A 76 -2.12 -4.58 5.91
N TYR A 77 -0.80 -4.66 6.15
CA TYR A 77 -0.19 -5.58 7.10
C TYR A 77 1.20 -5.11 7.54
N GLY A 78 1.52 -5.29 8.81
CA GLY A 78 2.82 -4.95 9.40
C GLY A 78 2.88 -3.53 9.94
N TYR A 79 4.09 -2.98 10.03
CA TYR A 79 4.34 -1.68 10.66
C TYR A 79 4.44 -0.55 9.63
N LEU A 80 3.90 0.62 9.95
CA LEU A 80 3.91 1.79 9.07
C LEU A 80 5.25 2.54 9.10
N VAL A 81 6.38 1.83 9.10
CA VAL A 81 7.73 2.40 9.20
C VAL A 81 8.15 3.18 7.95
N CYS A 82 7.55 2.86 6.80
CA CYS A 82 7.84 3.53 5.53
C CYS A 82 6.91 4.71 5.20
N GLN A 83 6.12 5.21 6.15
CA GLN A 83 5.16 6.30 5.90
C GLN A 83 5.82 7.53 5.28
N GLY A 84 5.20 8.10 4.25
CA GLY A 84 5.70 9.29 3.55
C GLY A 84 6.87 9.02 2.59
N MET A 85 7.45 7.81 2.59
CA MET A 85 8.46 7.43 1.63
C MET A 85 7.86 6.98 0.30
N ARG A 86 8.64 7.15 -0.77
CA ARG A 86 8.28 6.68 -2.10
C ARG A 86 8.79 5.26 -2.29
N LEU A 87 7.88 4.31 -2.48
CA LEU A 87 8.19 2.90 -2.73
C LEU A 87 7.77 2.46 -4.13
N PRO A 88 8.46 1.48 -4.74
CA PRO A 88 7.97 0.79 -5.92
C PRO A 88 6.76 -0.10 -5.58
N GLY A 89 5.91 -0.33 -6.57
CA GLY A 89 4.75 -1.22 -6.46
C GLY A 89 3.80 -1.07 -7.64
N MET A 90 2.54 -1.47 -7.45
CA MET A 90 1.49 -1.33 -8.44
C MET A 90 0.63 -0.09 -8.16
N VAL A 91 0.45 0.75 -9.17
CA VAL A 91 -0.36 1.96 -9.10
C VAL A 91 -1.62 1.78 -9.94
N VAL A 92 -2.76 2.12 -9.36
CA VAL A 92 -4.07 2.14 -9.99
C VAL A 92 -4.45 3.59 -10.28
N THR A 93 -4.69 3.88 -11.54
CA THR A 93 -5.23 5.15 -12.03
C THR A 93 -6.57 4.88 -12.69
N GLY A 94 -7.40 5.91 -12.88
CA GLY A 94 -8.68 5.69 -13.56
C GLY A 94 -9.38 6.97 -14.00
N THR A 95 -10.39 6.76 -14.82
CA THR A 95 -11.29 7.79 -15.35
C THR A 95 -12.75 7.33 -15.28
N GLY A 96 -13.68 8.28 -15.40
CA GLY A 96 -15.10 8.05 -15.23
C GLY A 96 -15.58 8.39 -13.82
N THR A 97 -16.83 8.03 -13.53
CA THR A 97 -17.51 8.29 -12.25
C THR A 97 -18.16 7.01 -11.75
N GLY A 98 -18.10 6.76 -10.45
CA GLY A 98 -18.75 5.62 -9.81
C GLY A 98 -17.77 4.78 -9.00
N GLU A 99 -18.02 3.48 -8.95
CA GLU A 99 -17.23 2.55 -8.14
C GLU A 99 -16.57 1.47 -9.00
N ALA A 100 -15.41 0.99 -8.53
CA ALA A 100 -14.77 -0.20 -9.04
C ALA A 100 -14.24 -1.06 -7.89
N VAL A 101 -14.29 -2.38 -8.04
CA VAL A 101 -13.76 -3.33 -7.06
C VAL A 101 -12.54 -3.99 -7.66
N ILE A 102 -11.43 -3.91 -6.93
CA ILE A 102 -10.17 -4.59 -7.28
C ILE A 102 -9.87 -5.69 -6.27
N LYS A 103 -9.16 -6.73 -6.70
CA LYS A 103 -8.51 -7.69 -5.81
C LYS A 103 -7.02 -7.36 -5.75
N VAL A 104 -6.50 -7.21 -4.54
CA VAL A 104 -5.07 -7.03 -4.28
C VAL A 104 -4.54 -8.34 -3.72
N THR A 105 -3.48 -8.88 -4.33
CA THR A 105 -2.83 -10.13 -3.91
C THR A 105 -1.35 -9.87 -3.67
N TYR A 106 -0.86 -10.16 -2.46
CA TYR A 106 0.53 -9.95 -2.08
C TYR A 106 1.34 -11.25 -2.15
N PRO A 107 2.50 -11.26 -2.84
CA PRO A 107 3.51 -12.30 -2.62
C PRO A 107 4.21 -12.07 -1.25
N PRO A 108 4.81 -13.11 -0.63
CA PRO A 108 4.94 -14.50 -1.08
C PRO A 108 3.78 -15.42 -0.68
N ASP A 109 3.01 -15.08 0.35
CA ASP A 109 2.02 -15.99 0.96
C ASP A 109 0.68 -16.06 0.19
N GLY A 110 0.52 -15.25 -0.86
CA GLY A 110 -0.70 -15.20 -1.65
C GLY A 110 -1.90 -14.59 -0.92
N GLN A 111 -1.65 -13.89 0.19
CA GLN A 111 -2.69 -13.17 0.93
C GLN A 111 -3.38 -12.16 0.02
N TRP A 112 -4.70 -12.04 0.14
CA TRP A 112 -5.48 -11.18 -0.74
C TRP A 112 -6.70 -10.59 -0.02
N TYR A 113 -7.15 -9.46 -0.54
CA TYR A 113 -8.42 -8.84 -0.16
C TYR A 113 -9.03 -8.11 -1.34
N THR A 114 -10.30 -7.70 -1.22
CA THR A 114 -10.96 -6.84 -2.20
C THR A 114 -11.03 -5.40 -1.68
N HIS A 115 -10.77 -4.45 -2.57
CA HIS A 115 -10.80 -3.03 -2.25
C HIS A 115 -11.76 -2.30 -3.19
N THR A 116 -12.60 -1.43 -2.63
CA THR A 116 -13.55 -0.62 -3.41
C THR A 116 -12.96 0.77 -3.64
N LEU A 117 -12.73 1.10 -4.91
CA LEU A 117 -12.32 2.41 -5.37
C LEU A 117 -13.55 3.26 -5.66
N LYS A 118 -13.55 4.50 -5.18
CA LYS A 118 -14.56 5.52 -5.52
C LYS A 118 -13.94 6.57 -6.43
N LEU A 119 -14.53 6.74 -7.61
CA LEU A 119 -14.15 7.77 -8.57
C LEU A 119 -15.21 8.88 -8.50
N PRO A 120 -14.88 10.05 -7.93
CA PRO A 120 -15.82 11.15 -7.83
C PRO A 120 -16.12 11.75 -9.22
N PRO A 121 -17.31 12.33 -9.41
CA PRO A 121 -17.58 13.13 -10.61
C PRO A 121 -16.58 14.29 -10.66
N ARG A 122 -15.98 14.50 -11.84
CA ARG A 122 -15.14 15.68 -12.11
C ARG A 122 -15.99 16.86 -12.53
#